data_AF-A0A1Q3PTF0-F1
#
_entry.id   AF-A0A1Q3PTF0-F1
#
_cell.length_a   1.000
_cell.length_b   1.000
_cell.length_c   1.000
_cell.angle_alpha   90.00
_cell.angle_beta   90.00
_cell.angle_gamma   90.00
#
_symmetry.space_group_name_H-M   'P 1'
#
loop_
_entity.id
_entity.type
_entity.pdbx_description
1 polymer ?
#
loop_
_entity_poly.entity_id
_entity_poly.type
_entity_poly.pdbx_seq_one_letter_code
_entity_poly.pdbx_strand_id
1 'polypeptide(L)'
;MKRFRLAFISANIIGVLAYVFLVQSCSKDTTKIPQQTICDSLGILTYSTDIKAILDQNCTSCHRPILHENNVDLSTYPDTKTAIEKYDIVCNIKFESGCVGMPNTGKMPDTPIQKIECWIKSGYPN
;
A
#
# COMPACT_ATOMS: atom_id res chain seq x y z
N MET A 1 24.52 69.24 19.62
CA MET A 1 25.35 68.42 20.54
C MET A 1 24.49 67.36 21.24
N LYS A 2 24.35 66.15 20.68
CA LYS A 2 23.97 64.95 21.44
C LYS A 2 24.73 63.78 20.84
N ARG A 3 25.59 63.17 21.66
CA ARG A 3 26.61 62.20 21.25
C ARG A 3 25.92 60.86 20.98
N PHE A 4 26.10 60.36 19.77
CA PHE A 4 25.67 59.03 19.34
C PHE A 4 26.45 58.01 20.17
N ARG A 5 25.79 57.35 21.12
CA ARG A 5 26.40 56.22 21.85
C ARG A 5 26.19 54.99 20.99
N LEU A 6 27.26 54.54 20.32
CA LEU A 6 27.31 53.21 19.72
C LEU A 6 27.15 52.20 20.86
N ALA A 7 25.96 51.60 20.96
CA ALA A 7 25.81 50.36 21.70
C ALA A 7 26.54 49.28 20.89
N PHE A 8 27.62 48.74 21.46
CA PHE A 8 28.22 47.50 20.99
C PHE A 8 27.19 46.39 21.17
N ILE A 9 26.36 46.20 20.15
CA ILE A 9 25.52 45.00 20.04
C ILE A 9 26.53 43.87 19.88
N SER A 10 26.73 43.14 20.97
CA SER A 10 27.69 42.05 21.06
C SER A 10 27.59 41.17 19.83
N ALA A 11 28.73 40.79 19.25
CA ALA A 11 28.83 39.98 18.03
C ALA A 11 27.99 38.68 18.07
N ASN A 12 27.58 38.25 19.27
CA ASN A 12 26.69 37.12 19.51
C ASN A 12 25.22 37.35 19.10
N ILE A 13 24.68 38.58 19.15
CA ILE A 13 23.26 38.84 18.82
C ILE A 13 23.04 38.84 17.29
N ILE A 14 24.03 39.32 16.53
CA ILE A 14 24.01 39.26 15.06
C ILE A 14 24.13 37.80 14.59
N GLY A 15 24.94 36.98 15.28
CA GLY A 15 25.08 35.55 15.00
C GLY A 15 23.81 34.74 15.28
N VAL A 16 23.05 35.08 16.33
CA VAL A 16 21.81 34.39 16.70
C VAL A 16 20.67 34.70 15.73
N LEU A 17 20.56 35.94 15.23
CA LEU A 17 19.55 36.30 14.23
C LEU A 17 19.84 35.71 12.84
N ALA A 18 21.11 35.49 12.50
CA ALA A 18 21.50 34.79 11.28
C ALA A 18 21.23 33.28 11.32
N TYR A 19 21.27 32.65 12.51
CA TYR A 19 21.02 31.22 12.69
C TYR A 19 19.54 30.84 12.52
N VAL A 20 18.61 31.73 12.88
CA VAL A 20 17.16 31.48 12.80
C VAL A 20 16.64 31.46 11.35
N PHE A 21 17.35 32.07 10.39
CA PHE A 21 16.94 32.07 8.98
C PHE A 21 17.37 30.83 8.17
N LEU A 22 18.23 29.96 8.72
CA LEU A 22 18.74 28.79 7.98
C LEU A 22 17.91 27.51 8.12
N VAL A 23 16.82 27.53 8.91
CA VAL A 23 16.00 26.33 9.18
C VAL A 23 14.70 26.24 8.37
N GLN A 24 14.50 27.11 7.38
CA GLN A 24 13.27 27.15 6.57
C GLN A 24 13.59 26.93 5.08
N SER A 25 14.17 25.78 4.72
CA SER A 25 13.98 25.22 3.37
C SER A 25 14.34 23.74 3.32
N CYS A 26 13.51 22.92 3.97
CA CYS A 26 13.27 21.58 3.48
C CYS A 26 12.01 21.64 2.62
N SER A 27 12.14 22.10 1.37
CA SER A 27 11.21 21.67 0.34
C SER A 27 11.37 20.15 0.27
N LYS A 28 10.37 19.41 0.77
CA LYS A 28 10.18 18.02 0.37
C LYS A 28 9.89 18.10 -1.12
N ASP A 29 10.97 18.08 -1.90
CA ASP A 29 10.89 17.80 -3.32
C ASP A 29 10.47 16.34 -3.39
N THR A 30 9.16 16.11 -3.33
CA THR A 30 8.61 14.93 -3.97
C THR A 30 8.83 15.15 -5.45
N THR A 31 10.08 14.98 -5.91
CA THR A 31 10.30 14.30 -7.16
C THR A 31 9.30 13.17 -7.13
N LYS A 32 8.30 13.24 -8.00
CA LYS A 32 7.63 12.04 -8.45
C LYS A 32 8.75 11.20 -9.06
N ILE A 33 9.51 10.48 -8.22
CA ILE A 33 9.92 9.13 -8.55
C ILE A 33 8.62 8.57 -9.10
N PRO A 34 8.55 8.20 -10.38
CA PRO A 34 7.38 7.48 -10.84
C PRO A 34 7.22 6.39 -9.80
N GLN A 35 6.15 6.46 -8.98
CA GLN A 35 5.76 5.31 -8.22
C GLN A 35 5.48 4.33 -9.34
N GLN A 36 6.50 3.55 -9.70
CA GLN A 36 6.34 2.32 -10.43
C GLN A 36 5.39 1.58 -9.50
N THR A 37 4.10 1.67 -9.81
CA THR A 37 3.10 0.99 -9.02
C THR A 37 3.52 -0.47 -9.12
N ILE A 38 3.43 -1.23 -8.03
CA ILE A 38 3.86 -2.64 -7.99
C ILE A 38 3.31 -3.44 -9.21
N CYS A 39 2.22 -2.96 -9.79
CA CYS A 39 1.54 -3.49 -10.96
C CYS A 39 2.22 -3.15 -12.30
N ASP A 40 2.90 -2.00 -12.41
CA ASP A 40 3.55 -1.56 -13.65
C ASP A 40 4.67 -2.51 -14.10
N SER A 41 5.30 -3.25 -13.17
CA SER A 41 6.31 -4.26 -13.49
C SER A 41 5.75 -5.66 -13.76
N LEU A 42 4.48 -5.91 -13.47
CA LEU A 42 3.86 -7.24 -13.58
C LEU A 42 3.08 -7.44 -14.89
N GLY A 43 2.82 -6.36 -15.63
CA GLY A 43 1.99 -6.41 -16.84
C GLY A 43 0.51 -6.61 -16.52
N ILE A 44 -0.29 -6.93 -17.54
CA ILE A 44 -1.71 -7.23 -17.38
C ILE A 44 -1.84 -8.66 -16.83
N LEU A 45 -2.38 -8.78 -15.62
CA LEU A 45 -2.72 -10.07 -15.01
C LEU A 45 -4.17 -10.41 -15.31
N THR A 46 -4.46 -11.68 -15.59
CA THR A 46 -5.84 -12.16 -15.75
C THR A 46 -6.18 -13.27 -14.75
N TYR A 47 -7.47 -13.47 -14.52
CA TYR A 47 -7.93 -14.49 -13.60
C TYR A 47 -7.46 -15.88 -14.02
N SER A 48 -7.69 -16.22 -15.28
CA SER A 48 -7.44 -17.53 -15.85
C SER A 48 -5.96 -17.92 -15.87
N THR A 49 -5.05 -16.96 -16.12
CA THR A 49 -3.61 -17.23 -16.25
C THR A 49 -2.83 -17.06 -14.97
N ASP A 50 -3.18 -16.08 -14.14
CA ASP A 50 -2.33 -15.65 -13.02
C ASP A 50 -2.95 -15.87 -11.65
N ILE A 51 -4.26 -15.67 -11.51
CA ILE A 51 -4.90 -15.57 -10.19
C ILE A 51 -5.52 -16.88 -9.74
N LYS A 52 -6.15 -17.62 -10.66
CA LYS A 52 -6.87 -18.85 -10.31
C LYS A 52 -5.96 -19.85 -9.60
N ALA A 53 -4.74 -20.06 -10.09
CA ALA A 53 -3.79 -20.99 -9.46
C ALA A 53 -3.40 -20.55 -8.03
N ILE A 54 -3.29 -19.24 -7.78
CA ILE A 54 -2.99 -18.69 -6.45
C ILE A 54 -4.18 -18.96 -5.51
N LEU A 55 -5.41 -18.69 -5.96
CA LEU A 55 -6.62 -18.92 -5.16
C LEU A 55 -6.84 -20.41 -4.88
N ASP A 56 -6.65 -21.26 -5.88
CA ASP A 56 -6.78 -22.72 -5.74
C ASP A 56 -5.81 -23.27 -4.69
N GLN A 57 -4.58 -22.76 -4.66
CA GLN A 57 -3.56 -23.24 -3.75
C GLN A 57 -3.76 -22.74 -2.31
N ASN A 58 -4.26 -21.50 -2.14
CA ASN A 58 -4.21 -20.82 -0.85
C ASN A 58 -5.59 -20.57 -0.21
N CYS A 59 -6.69 -20.65 -0.97
CA CYS A 59 -7.98 -20.17 -0.51
C CYS A 59 -9.12 -21.19 -0.64
N THR A 60 -9.12 -22.03 -1.68
CA THR A 60 -10.26 -22.92 -1.99
C THR A 60 -10.33 -24.18 -1.11
N SER A 61 -9.41 -24.38 -0.16
CA SER A 61 -9.58 -25.39 0.89
C SER A 61 -10.82 -25.10 1.74
N CYS A 62 -11.09 -23.82 2.03
CA CYS A 62 -12.23 -23.32 2.81
C CYS A 62 -13.27 -22.56 1.96
N HIS A 63 -12.83 -21.82 0.93
CA HIS A 63 -13.69 -20.95 0.12
C HIS A 63 -14.02 -21.56 -1.25
N ARG A 64 -14.87 -22.59 -1.24
CA ARG A 64 -15.23 -23.39 -2.43
C ARG A 64 -16.69 -23.88 -2.40
N PRO A 65 -17.22 -24.43 -3.51
CA PRO A 65 -18.63 -24.86 -3.70
C PRO A 65 -19.27 -25.75 -2.64
N ILE A 66 -18.47 -26.39 -1.80
CA ILE A 66 -18.94 -27.38 -0.82
C ILE A 66 -18.90 -26.81 0.60
N LEU A 67 -17.87 -26.05 0.94
CA LEU A 67 -17.62 -25.60 2.30
C LEU A 67 -18.04 -24.15 2.51
N HIS A 68 -17.78 -23.28 1.51
CA HIS A 68 -18.27 -21.92 1.45
C HIS A 68 -18.14 -21.14 2.76
N GLU A 69 -16.99 -21.23 3.44
CA GLU A 69 -16.86 -20.55 4.73
C GLU A 69 -17.16 -19.06 4.61
N ASN A 70 -17.98 -18.55 5.53
CA ASN A 70 -18.48 -17.17 5.53
C ASN A 70 -19.24 -16.77 4.24
N ASN A 71 -19.84 -17.75 3.56
CA ASN A 71 -20.55 -17.58 2.28
C ASN A 71 -19.63 -17.00 1.18
N VAL A 72 -18.39 -17.48 1.12
CA VAL A 72 -17.40 -17.07 0.12
C VAL A 72 -17.01 -18.28 -0.74
N ASP A 73 -17.07 -18.10 -2.06
CA ASP A 73 -16.59 -19.04 -3.05
C ASP A 73 -15.57 -18.35 -3.96
N LEU A 74 -14.38 -18.93 -4.07
CA LEU A 74 -13.27 -18.41 -4.91
C LEU A 74 -12.86 -19.43 -5.99
N SER A 75 -13.73 -20.37 -6.33
CA SER A 75 -13.43 -21.45 -7.29
C SER A 75 -13.62 -21.07 -8.75
N THR A 76 -14.51 -20.11 -9.03
CA THR A 76 -14.81 -19.61 -10.38
C THR A 76 -14.58 -18.11 -10.46
N TYR A 77 -14.38 -17.59 -11.68
CA TYR A 77 -14.22 -16.16 -11.89
C TYR A 77 -15.44 -15.34 -11.43
N PRO A 78 -16.69 -15.69 -11.82
CA PRO A 78 -17.87 -14.95 -11.37
C PRO A 78 -18.00 -14.89 -9.85
N ASP A 79 -17.75 -16.01 -9.17
CA ASP A 79 -17.87 -16.10 -7.72
C ASP A 79 -16.75 -15.33 -7.01
N THR A 80 -15.52 -15.47 -7.50
CA THR A 80 -14.35 -14.72 -7.02
C THR A 80 -14.58 -13.21 -7.13
N LYS A 81 -15.04 -12.74 -8.29
CA LYS A 81 -15.32 -11.32 -8.51
C LYS A 81 -16.39 -10.83 -7.54
N THR A 82 -17.50 -11.56 -7.42
CA THR A 82 -18.59 -11.22 -6.50
C THR A 82 -18.11 -11.15 -5.04
N ALA A 83 -17.26 -12.09 -4.62
CA ALA A 83 -16.70 -12.11 -3.28
C ALA A 83 -15.80 -10.88 -3.02
N ILE A 84 -14.92 -10.54 -3.97
CA ILE A 84 -13.97 -9.44 -3.81
C ILE A 84 -14.65 -8.07 -3.90
N GLU A 85 -15.73 -7.94 -4.67
CA GLU A 85 -16.55 -6.72 -4.65
C GLU A 85 -17.29 -6.53 -3.32
N LYS A 86 -17.53 -7.62 -2.58
CA LYS A 86 -18.24 -7.60 -1.29
C LYS A 86 -17.31 -7.46 -0.08
N TYR A 87 -16.10 -8.01 -0.13
CA TYR A 87 -15.18 -8.11 1.00
C TYR A 87 -13.81 -7.51 0.66
N ASP A 88 -13.18 -6.84 1.64
CA ASP A 88 -11.81 -6.34 1.49
C ASP A 88 -10.79 -7.47 1.71
N ILE A 89 -10.64 -8.31 0.70
CA ILE A 89 -9.71 -9.44 0.77
C ILE A 89 -8.24 -8.99 0.85
N VAL A 90 -7.92 -7.77 0.39
CA VAL A 90 -6.54 -7.25 0.41
C VAL A 90 -6.09 -7.05 1.85
N CYS A 91 -6.97 -6.49 2.68
CA CYS A 91 -6.72 -6.35 4.12
C CYS A 91 -6.50 -7.72 4.79
N ASN A 92 -7.32 -8.73 4.44
CA ASN A 92 -7.22 -10.09 4.98
C ASN A 92 -5.91 -10.79 4.57
N ILE A 93 -5.53 -10.76 3.28
CA ILE A 93 -4.33 -11.46 2.78
C ILE A 93 -3.03 -10.75 3.19
N LYS A 94 -3.08 -9.45 3.47
CA LYS A 94 -1.92 -8.69 3.99
C LYS A 94 -1.74 -8.81 5.50
N PHE A 95 -2.73 -9.35 6.21
CA PHE A 95 -2.79 -9.40 7.67
C PHE A 95 -2.69 -7.98 8.26
N GLU A 96 -3.40 -7.04 7.65
CA GLU A 96 -3.46 -5.66 8.14
C GLU A 96 -4.19 -5.59 9.49
N SER A 97 -3.84 -4.60 10.30
CA SER A 97 -4.43 -4.43 11.63
C SER A 97 -5.94 -4.21 11.53
N GLY A 98 -6.71 -4.95 12.32
CA GLY A 98 -8.17 -4.89 12.31
C GLY A 98 -8.84 -5.87 11.34
N CYS A 99 -8.07 -6.63 10.54
CA CYS A 99 -8.59 -7.66 9.65
C CYS A 99 -8.27 -9.08 10.14
N VAL A 100 -9.16 -10.01 9.80
CA VAL A 100 -8.93 -11.44 10.07
C VAL A 100 -7.93 -11.96 9.02
N GLY A 101 -6.73 -12.32 9.46
CA GLY A 101 -5.69 -12.82 8.55
C GLY A 101 -6.11 -14.12 7.85
N MET A 102 -6.03 -14.14 6.52
CA MET A 102 -6.28 -15.32 5.70
C MET A 102 -5.16 -15.50 4.67
N PRO A 103 -4.66 -16.73 4.42
CA PRO A 103 -5.12 -18.01 4.95
C PRO A 103 -4.85 -18.21 6.45
N ASN A 104 -5.70 -19.00 7.12
CA ASN A 104 -5.54 -19.32 8.54
C ASN A 104 -4.29 -20.18 8.84
N THR A 105 -3.70 -20.78 7.81
CA THR A 105 -2.43 -21.53 7.88
C THR A 105 -1.20 -20.65 7.95
N GLY A 106 -1.35 -19.34 7.71
CA GLY A 106 -0.28 -18.36 7.73
C GLY A 106 -0.33 -17.44 6.51
N LYS A 107 0.34 -16.29 6.62
CA LYS A 107 0.39 -15.30 5.54
C LYS A 107 1.14 -15.86 4.34
N MET A 108 0.57 -15.66 3.15
CA MET A 108 1.21 -16.01 1.87
C MET A 108 2.49 -15.17 1.65
N PRO A 109 3.40 -15.61 0.77
CA PRO A 109 4.50 -14.76 0.30
C PRO A 109 3.98 -13.47 -0.36
N ASP A 110 4.81 -12.42 -0.40
CA ASP A 110 4.37 -11.12 -0.91
C ASP A 110 4.04 -11.15 -2.41
N THR A 111 4.76 -11.92 -3.23
CA THR A 111 4.54 -12.00 -4.68
C THR A 111 3.09 -12.38 -5.07
N PRO A 112 2.48 -13.48 -4.57
CA PRO A 112 1.08 -13.78 -4.86
C PRO A 112 0.11 -12.73 -4.32
N ILE A 113 0.38 -12.13 -3.16
CA ILE A 113 -0.42 -11.02 -2.61
C ILE A 113 -0.40 -9.83 -3.58
N GLN A 114 0.77 -9.45 -4.08
CA GLN A 114 0.95 -8.36 -5.03
C GLN A 114 0.24 -8.63 -6.36
N LYS A 115 0.31 -9.87 -6.88
CA LYS A 115 -0.43 -10.26 -8.08
C LYS A 115 -1.94 -10.10 -7.90
N ILE A 116 -2.48 -10.59 -6.78
CA ILE A 116 -3.91 -10.43 -6.46
C ILE A 116 -4.26 -8.94 -6.38
N GLU A 117 -3.52 -8.16 -5.59
CA GLU A 117 -3.77 -6.72 -5.44
C GLU A 117 -3.74 -5.97 -6.78
N CYS A 118 -2.80 -6.31 -7.65
CA CYS A 118 -2.70 -5.68 -8.96
C CYS A 118 -3.83 -6.08 -9.90
N TRP A 119 -4.21 -7.35 -9.92
CA TRP A 119 -5.36 -7.81 -10.68
C TRP A 119 -6.67 -7.13 -10.25
N ILE A 120 -6.87 -6.95 -8.94
CA ILE A 120 -8.01 -6.18 -8.38
C ILE A 120 -7.96 -4.73 -8.88
N LYS A 121 -6.80 -4.07 -8.74
CA LYS A 121 -6.59 -2.69 -9.20
C LYS A 121 -6.79 -2.52 -10.71
N SER A 122 -6.52 -3.54 -11.50
CA SER A 122 -6.74 -3.57 -12.94
C SER A 122 -8.20 -3.84 -13.34
N GLY A 123 -9.13 -3.98 -12.38
CA GLY A 123 -10.55 -4.16 -12.66
C GLY A 123 -10.96 -5.61 -12.95
N TYR A 124 -10.24 -6.57 -12.38
CA TYR A 124 -10.53 -8.00 -12.47
C TYR A 124 -10.57 -8.59 -13.90
N PRO A 125 -9.55 -8.40 -14.76
CA PRO A 125 -9.55 -9.04 -16.09
C PRO A 125 -9.67 -10.57 -15.98
N ASN A 126 -10.50 -11.21 -16.81
CA ASN A 126 -10.68 -12.67 -16.79
C ASN A 126 -9.61 -13.41 -17.60
#